data_AF-A0AA95JTI1-F1
#
_entry.id   AF-A0AA95JTI1-F1
#
_cell.length_a   1.000
_cell.length_b   1.000
_cell.length_c   1.000
_cell.angle_alpha   90.00
_cell.angle_beta   90.00
_cell.angle_gamma   90.00
#
_symmetry.space_group_name_H-M   'P 1'
#
loop_
_entity.id
_entity.type
_entity.pdbx_description
1 polymer ?
#
loop_
_entity_poly.entity_id
_entity_poly.type
_entity_poly.pdbx_seq_one_letter_code
_entity_poly.pdbx_strand_id
1 'polypeptide(L)'
;MTSPAATSATRRRQRSTRLTVAVVLLVAAAALVVAAVAAGSTALTAGAGLAAVVLGAIATKITHTELLVSRREANRDRAAQAKAYVALTEERIAENRSFTEGITATVAQDRAAQAKTVAELEAALAAAHQRAAEAIRSRAEESRKAAEAQVESTSLRQRVADAETRAADAIVRVAELEQELDAVRAELTAAQAAAKKNASAA
;
A
#
# COMPACT_ATOMS: atom_id res chain seq x y z
N MET A 1 -5.79 -7.72 -26.40
CA MET A 1 -6.92 -6.99 -27.00
C MET A 1 -6.55 -6.65 -28.43
N THR A 2 -7.06 -7.42 -29.39
CA THR A 2 -6.76 -7.27 -30.82
C THR A 2 -7.63 -6.13 -31.35
N SER A 3 -7.03 -5.00 -31.75
CA SER A 3 -7.75 -3.93 -32.44
C SER A 3 -8.50 -4.50 -33.64
N PRO A 4 -9.74 -4.07 -33.94
CA PRO A 4 -10.37 -4.44 -35.18
C PRO A 4 -9.55 -3.77 -36.28
N ALA A 5 -8.75 -4.56 -36.99
CA ALA A 5 -8.08 -4.12 -38.19
C ALA A 5 -9.18 -3.60 -39.12
N ALA A 6 -9.20 -2.28 -39.38
CA ALA A 6 -10.06 -1.70 -40.39
C ALA A 6 -9.78 -2.44 -41.70
N THR A 7 -10.69 -3.34 -42.08
CA THR A 7 -10.50 -4.19 -43.24
C THR A 7 -10.27 -3.31 -44.46
N SER A 8 -9.12 -3.47 -45.09
CA SER A 8 -8.72 -2.88 -46.37
C SER A 8 -9.75 -3.09 -47.51
N ALA A 9 -10.81 -3.87 -47.26
CA ALA A 9 -11.95 -4.15 -48.12
C ALA A 9 -12.77 -2.91 -48.52
N THR A 10 -12.79 -1.83 -47.73
CA THR A 10 -13.56 -0.62 -48.07
C THR A 10 -12.92 0.20 -49.20
N ARG A 11 -11.60 0.06 -49.43
CA ARG A 11 -10.86 0.93 -50.35
C ARG A 11 -10.96 0.53 -51.82
N ARG A 12 -11.42 -0.70 -52.11
CA ARG A 12 -11.56 -1.21 -53.48
C ARG A 12 -13.01 -1.61 -53.74
N ARG A 13 -13.94 -0.66 -53.54
CA ARG A 13 -15.34 -0.82 -53.94
C ARG A 13 -15.37 -1.28 -55.40
N GLN A 14 -15.96 -2.45 -55.60
CA GLN A 14 -16.17 -3.10 -56.89
C GLN A 14 -16.78 -2.08 -57.87
N ARG A 15 -16.17 -1.95 -59.06
CA ARG A 15 -16.67 -1.02 -60.09
C ARG A 15 -18.11 -1.41 -60.41
N SER A 16 -19.07 -0.51 -60.20
CA SER A 16 -20.48 -0.75 -60.50
C SER A 16 -20.62 -1.04 -61.99
N THR A 17 -21.11 -2.23 -62.33
CA THR A 17 -21.34 -2.66 -63.72
C THR A 17 -22.27 -1.69 -64.45
N ARG A 18 -23.22 -1.08 -63.73
CA ARG A 18 -24.14 -0.06 -64.26
C ARG A 18 -23.40 1.21 -64.69
N LEU A 19 -22.43 1.64 -63.90
CA LEU A 19 -21.60 2.81 -64.23
C LEU A 19 -20.66 2.50 -65.40
N THR A 20 -20.14 1.27 -65.48
CA THR A 20 -19.39 0.82 -66.67
C THR A 20 -20.24 0.83 -67.93
N VAL A 21 -21.49 0.34 -67.86
CA VAL A 21 -22.44 0.39 -68.99
C VAL A 21 -22.73 1.83 -69.41
N ALA A 22 -22.99 2.73 -68.47
CA ALA A 22 -23.23 4.15 -68.78
C ALA A 22 -22.03 4.79 -69.49
N VAL A 23 -20.81 4.50 -69.06
CA VAL A 23 -19.58 4.98 -69.71
C VAL A 23 -19.44 4.40 -71.12
N VAL A 24 -19.69 3.09 -71.30
CA VAL A 24 -19.64 2.45 -72.63
C VAL A 24 -20.66 3.06 -73.59
N LEU A 25 -21.88 3.35 -73.12
CA LEU A 25 -22.92 4.01 -73.94
C LEU A 25 -22.48 5.41 -74.40
N LEU A 26 -21.84 6.20 -73.52
CA LEU A 26 -21.33 7.52 -73.87
C LEU A 26 -20.18 7.45 -74.89
N VAL A 27 -19.26 6.49 -74.72
CA VAL A 27 -18.17 6.27 -75.66
C VAL A 27 -18.70 5.82 -77.02
N ALA A 28 -19.68 4.90 -77.05
CA ALA A 28 -20.32 4.43 -78.27
C ALA A 28 -21.06 5.57 -79.00
N ALA A 29 -21.80 6.42 -78.27
CA ALA A 29 -22.47 7.59 -78.83
C ALA A 29 -21.48 8.55 -79.48
N ALA A 30 -20.36 8.85 -78.80
CA ALA A 30 -19.31 9.72 -79.35
C ALA A 30 -18.67 9.13 -80.61
N ALA A 31 -18.32 7.83 -80.58
CA ALA A 31 -17.73 7.14 -81.72
C ALA A 31 -18.67 7.13 -82.94
N LEU A 32 -19.97 6.92 -82.71
CA LEU A 32 -20.99 6.93 -83.76
C LEU A 32 -21.10 8.31 -84.43
N VAL A 33 -21.09 9.40 -83.65
CA VAL A 33 -21.10 10.77 -84.20
C VAL A 33 -19.82 11.04 -85.00
N VAL A 34 -18.65 10.68 -84.49
CA VAL A 34 -17.36 10.86 -85.21
C VAL A 34 -17.36 10.12 -86.54
N ALA A 35 -17.84 8.86 -86.56
CA ALA A 35 -17.92 8.06 -87.77
C ALA A 35 -18.90 8.65 -88.80
N ALA A 36 -20.06 9.16 -88.36
CA ALA A 36 -21.05 9.78 -89.23
C ALA A 36 -20.52 11.07 -89.89
N VAL A 37 -19.79 11.89 -89.12
CA VAL A 37 -19.14 13.10 -89.65
C VAL A 37 -18.07 12.76 -90.67
N ALA A 38 -17.22 11.75 -90.39
CA ALA A 38 -16.18 11.31 -91.32
C ALA A 38 -16.74 10.78 -92.65
N ALA A 39 -17.96 10.21 -92.64
CA ALA A 39 -18.65 9.75 -93.85
C ALA A 39 -19.20 10.90 -94.72
N GLY A 40 -19.23 12.15 -94.23
CA GLY A 40 -19.63 13.34 -94.99
C GLY A 40 -21.12 13.44 -95.33
N SER A 41 -21.97 12.52 -94.82
CA SER A 41 -23.41 12.51 -95.09
C SER A 41 -24.20 13.27 -94.02
N THR A 42 -24.98 14.26 -94.45
CA THR A 42 -25.82 15.10 -93.57
C THR A 42 -26.93 14.30 -92.91
N ALA A 43 -27.56 13.37 -93.64
CA ALA A 43 -28.60 12.49 -93.11
C ALA A 43 -28.05 11.53 -92.04
N LEU A 44 -26.87 10.94 -92.27
CA LEU A 44 -26.21 10.08 -91.27
C LEU A 44 -25.80 10.88 -90.03
N THR A 45 -25.32 12.12 -90.21
CA THR A 45 -24.94 13.00 -89.10
C THR A 45 -26.16 13.38 -88.25
N ALA A 46 -27.29 13.72 -88.87
CA ALA A 46 -28.53 14.03 -88.16
C ALA A 46 -29.05 12.82 -87.37
N GLY A 47 -29.08 11.63 -87.99
CA GLY A 47 -29.48 10.39 -87.31
C GLY A 47 -28.54 10.02 -86.15
N ALA A 48 -27.23 10.19 -86.34
CA ALA A 48 -26.22 9.99 -85.31
C ALA A 48 -26.39 10.92 -84.11
N GLY A 49 -26.69 12.20 -84.37
CA GLY A 49 -26.99 13.18 -83.32
C GLY A 49 -28.19 12.79 -82.47
N LEU A 50 -29.30 12.37 -83.11
CA LEU A 50 -30.49 11.89 -82.38
C LEU A 50 -30.18 10.65 -81.54
N ALA A 51 -29.47 9.67 -82.11
CA ALA A 51 -29.06 8.48 -81.38
C ALA A 51 -28.15 8.83 -80.18
N ALA A 52 -27.21 9.75 -80.36
CA ALA A 52 -26.32 10.19 -79.29
C ALA A 52 -27.06 10.86 -78.13
N VAL A 53 -28.07 11.68 -78.41
CA VAL A 53 -28.93 12.29 -77.38
C VAL A 53 -29.68 11.22 -76.59
N VAL A 54 -30.26 10.22 -77.27
CA VAL A 54 -30.98 9.12 -76.61
C VAL A 54 -30.02 8.30 -75.71
N LEU A 55 -28.86 7.92 -76.24
CA LEU A 55 -27.85 7.16 -75.48
C LEU A 55 -27.32 7.97 -74.28
N GLY A 56 -27.10 9.27 -74.44
CA GLY A 56 -26.69 10.18 -73.36
C GLY A 56 -27.76 10.33 -72.28
N ALA A 57 -29.03 10.44 -72.65
CA ALA A 57 -30.15 10.49 -71.71
C ALA A 57 -30.25 9.20 -70.88
N ILE A 58 -30.10 8.03 -71.53
CA ILE A 58 -30.07 6.73 -70.84
C ILE A 58 -28.88 6.65 -69.88
N ALA A 59 -27.67 7.03 -70.31
CA ALA A 59 -26.47 7.02 -69.48
C ALA A 59 -26.60 7.94 -68.25
N THR A 60 -27.22 9.11 -68.42
CA THR A 60 -27.49 10.07 -67.33
C THR A 60 -28.47 9.50 -66.33
N LYS A 61 -29.56 8.89 -66.81
CA LYS A 61 -30.55 8.23 -65.93
C LYS A 61 -29.90 7.11 -65.11
N ILE A 62 -29.10 6.25 -65.74
CA ILE A 62 -28.38 5.17 -65.04
C ILE A 62 -27.48 5.77 -63.95
N THR A 63 -26.64 6.74 -64.31
CA THR A 63 -25.71 7.40 -63.37
C THR A 63 -26.43 8.06 -62.21
N HIS A 64 -27.54 8.75 -62.50
CA HIS A 64 -28.33 9.43 -61.47
C HIS A 64 -28.96 8.44 -60.48
N THR A 65 -29.58 7.37 -60.97
CA THR A 65 -30.18 6.34 -60.10
C THR A 65 -29.14 5.67 -59.22
N GLU A 66 -27.96 5.37 -59.76
CA GLU A 66 -26.87 4.75 -59.00
C GLU A 66 -26.31 5.69 -57.93
N LEU A 67 -26.21 6.99 -58.22
CA LEU A 67 -25.79 7.99 -57.26
C LEU A 67 -26.77 8.11 -56.09
N LEU A 68 -28.07 8.11 -56.35
CA LEU A 68 -29.10 8.16 -55.31
C LEU A 68 -29.08 6.92 -54.41
N VAL A 69 -28.95 5.73 -55.02
CA VAL A 69 -28.81 4.46 -54.29
C VAL A 69 -27.56 4.49 -53.42
N SER A 70 -26.42 4.86 -54.00
CA SER A 70 -25.13 4.95 -53.30
C SER A 70 -25.18 5.91 -52.11
N ARG A 71 -25.83 7.07 -52.26
CA ARG A 71 -26.02 8.03 -51.16
C ARG A 71 -26.88 7.46 -50.04
N ARG A 72 -27.97 6.77 -50.40
CA ARG A 72 -28.88 6.16 -49.42
C ARG A 72 -28.20 5.04 -48.64
N GLU A 73 -27.44 4.19 -49.32
CA GLU A 73 -26.63 3.14 -48.69
C GLU A 73 -25.56 3.73 -47.79
N ALA A 74 -24.79 4.71 -48.25
CA ALA A 74 -23.77 5.37 -47.42
C ALA A 74 -24.35 5.98 -46.14
N ASN A 75 -25.54 6.60 -46.22
CA ASN A 75 -26.21 7.14 -45.04
C ASN A 75 -26.72 6.04 -44.09
N ARG A 76 -27.23 4.92 -44.64
CA ARG A 76 -27.62 3.75 -43.82
C ARG A 76 -26.41 3.13 -43.13
N ASP A 77 -25.30 2.97 -43.83
CA ASP A 77 -24.06 2.41 -43.28
C ASP A 77 -23.53 3.28 -42.14
N ARG A 78 -23.51 4.61 -42.32
CA ARG A 78 -23.13 5.55 -41.26
C ARG A 78 -24.07 5.47 -40.06
N ALA A 79 -25.37 5.37 -40.29
CA ALA A 79 -26.34 5.22 -39.20
C ALA A 79 -26.17 3.88 -38.45
N ALA A 80 -25.88 2.79 -39.17
CA ALA A 80 -25.59 1.49 -38.57
C ALA A 80 -24.29 1.52 -37.76
N GLN A 81 -23.23 2.15 -38.28
CA GLN A 81 -21.97 2.34 -37.58
C GLN A 81 -22.17 3.17 -36.31
N ALA A 82 -22.90 4.29 -36.39
CA ALA A 82 -23.19 5.12 -35.21
C ALA A 82 -23.91 4.32 -34.11
N LYS A 83 -24.92 3.51 -34.48
CA LYS A 83 -25.61 2.62 -33.53
C LYS A 83 -24.67 1.58 -32.91
N ALA A 84 -23.80 0.97 -33.71
CA ALA A 84 -22.81 0.01 -33.22
C ALA A 84 -21.81 0.66 -32.25
N TYR A 85 -21.36 1.88 -32.54
CA TYR A 85 -20.49 2.64 -31.64
C TYR A 85 -21.19 2.99 -30.33
N VAL A 86 -22.47 3.37 -30.36
CA VAL A 86 -23.26 3.63 -29.14
C VAL A 86 -23.35 2.38 -28.28
N ALA A 87 -23.73 1.24 -28.86
CA ALA A 87 -23.84 -0.03 -28.13
C ALA A 87 -22.50 -0.44 -27.47
N LEU A 88 -21.40 -0.35 -28.21
CA LEU A 88 -20.06 -0.66 -27.68
C LEU A 88 -19.63 0.33 -26.59
N THR A 89 -20.08 1.58 -26.66
CA THR A 89 -19.81 2.59 -25.63
C THR A 89 -20.60 2.30 -24.36
N GLU A 90 -21.88 1.91 -24.49
CA GLU A 90 -22.72 1.51 -23.35
C GLU A 90 -22.13 0.32 -22.60
N GLU A 91 -21.70 -0.71 -23.33
CA GLU A 91 -21.01 -1.88 -22.76
C GLU A 91 -19.74 -1.47 -21.99
N ARG A 92 -18.87 -0.66 -22.61
CA ARG A 92 -17.65 -0.16 -21.96
C ARG A 92 -17.93 0.71 -20.74
N ILE A 93 -18.98 1.52 -20.76
CA ILE A 93 -19.37 2.33 -19.61
C ILE A 93 -19.84 1.42 -18.47
N ALA A 94 -20.60 0.37 -18.76
CA ALA A 94 -21.04 -0.60 -17.76
C ALA A 94 -19.84 -1.36 -17.15
N GLU A 95 -18.92 -1.84 -17.99
CA GLU A 95 -17.68 -2.48 -17.54
C GLU A 95 -16.84 -1.53 -16.68
N ASN A 96 -16.55 -0.32 -17.17
CA ASN A 96 -15.76 0.67 -16.44
C ASN A 96 -16.40 1.08 -15.11
N ARG A 97 -17.74 1.15 -15.04
CA ARG A 97 -18.46 1.41 -13.79
C ARG A 97 -18.20 0.30 -12.79
N SER A 98 -18.43 -0.96 -13.17
CA SER A 98 -18.21 -2.11 -12.30
C SER A 98 -16.76 -2.22 -11.83
N PHE A 99 -15.80 -1.96 -12.72
CA PHE A 99 -14.38 -1.91 -12.39
C PHE A 99 -14.06 -0.80 -11.38
N THR A 100 -14.54 0.41 -11.62
CA THR A 100 -14.29 1.57 -10.74
C THR A 100 -14.90 1.36 -9.36
N GLU A 101 -16.12 0.83 -9.29
CA GLU A 101 -16.78 0.48 -8.04
C GLU A 101 -16.00 -0.59 -7.28
N GLY A 102 -15.56 -1.66 -7.95
CA GLY A 102 -14.78 -2.73 -7.35
C GLY A 102 -13.43 -2.27 -6.78
N ILE A 103 -12.67 -1.47 -7.54
CA ILE A 103 -11.40 -0.91 -7.08
C ILE A 103 -11.62 0.07 -5.92
N THR A 104 -12.63 0.92 -5.99
CA THR A 104 -12.92 1.89 -4.92
C THR A 104 -13.29 1.17 -3.62
N ALA A 105 -14.10 0.11 -3.69
CA ALA A 105 -14.47 -0.72 -2.55
C ALA A 105 -13.24 -1.41 -1.93
N THR A 106 -12.39 -2.01 -2.77
CA THR A 106 -11.16 -2.69 -2.32
C THR A 106 -10.22 -1.72 -1.61
N VAL A 107 -9.97 -0.55 -2.21
CA VAL A 107 -9.11 0.48 -1.62
C VAL A 107 -9.68 1.00 -0.29
N ALA A 108 -11.00 1.16 -0.19
CA ALA A 108 -11.64 1.58 1.05
C ALA A 108 -11.48 0.52 2.16
N GLN A 109 -11.66 -0.75 1.82
CA GLN A 109 -11.48 -1.87 2.74
C GLN A 109 -10.03 -1.96 3.23
N ASP A 110 -9.06 -1.87 2.32
CA ASP A 110 -7.64 -1.93 2.66
C ASP A 110 -7.23 -0.78 3.58
N ARG A 111 -7.72 0.45 3.30
CA ARG A 111 -7.47 1.61 4.17
C ARG A 111 -8.08 1.44 5.56
N ALA A 112 -9.29 0.89 5.65
CA ALA A 112 -9.93 0.62 6.94
C ALA A 112 -9.16 -0.43 7.74
N ALA A 113 -8.70 -1.50 7.07
CA ALA A 113 -7.86 -2.52 7.70
C ALA A 113 -6.53 -1.94 8.19
N GLN A 114 -5.85 -1.14 7.36
CA GLN A 114 -4.62 -0.46 7.73
C GLN A 114 -4.82 0.48 8.92
N ALA A 115 -5.86 1.31 8.90
CA ALA A 115 -6.18 2.21 10.02
C ALA A 115 -6.37 1.45 11.33
N LYS A 116 -7.05 0.29 11.29
CA LYS A 116 -7.21 -0.58 12.46
C LYS A 116 -5.86 -1.10 12.97
N THR A 117 -5.00 -1.61 12.07
CA THR A 117 -3.69 -2.11 12.47
C THR A 117 -2.79 -1.01 13.05
N VAL A 118 -2.84 0.20 12.48
CA VAL A 118 -2.09 1.35 13.00
C VAL A 118 -2.58 1.70 14.40
N ALA A 119 -3.90 1.79 14.62
CA ALA A 119 -4.46 2.07 15.93
C ALA A 119 -4.08 1.01 16.98
N GLU A 120 -4.09 -0.28 16.60
CA GLU A 120 -3.65 -1.38 17.48
C GLU A 120 -2.16 -1.28 17.83
N LEU A 121 -1.31 -0.94 16.85
CA LEU A 121 0.12 -0.75 17.06
C LEU A 121 0.42 0.47 17.95
N GLU A 122 -0.27 1.59 17.73
CA GLU A 122 -0.17 2.79 18.56
C GLU A 122 -0.58 2.52 20.01
N ALA A 123 -1.69 1.79 20.22
CA ALA A 123 -2.13 1.39 21.55
C ALA A 123 -1.13 0.45 22.24
N ALA A 124 -0.60 -0.55 21.51
CA ALA A 124 0.40 -1.46 22.04
C ALA A 124 1.71 -0.74 22.40
N LEU A 125 2.14 0.21 21.58
CA LEU A 125 3.31 1.04 21.81
C LEU A 125 3.14 1.91 23.06
N ALA A 126 2.00 2.58 23.20
CA ALA A 126 1.67 3.38 24.38
C ALA A 126 1.70 2.53 25.66
N ALA A 127 1.08 1.34 25.62
CA ALA A 127 1.09 0.40 26.75
C ALA A 127 2.49 -0.15 27.06
N ALA A 128 3.35 -0.34 26.05
CA ALA A 128 4.74 -0.74 26.25
C ALA A 128 5.55 0.38 26.92
N HIS A 129 5.39 1.63 26.49
CA HIS A 129 6.04 2.78 27.12
C HIS A 129 5.60 2.98 28.57
N GLN A 130 4.30 2.82 28.85
CA GLN A 130 3.79 2.91 30.21
C GLN A 130 4.40 1.83 31.12
N ARG A 131 4.41 0.57 30.67
CA ARG A 131 5.03 -0.54 31.42
C ARG A 131 6.52 -0.33 31.64
N ALA A 132 7.24 0.21 30.64
CA ALA A 132 8.65 0.55 30.78
C ALA A 132 8.87 1.65 31.84
N ALA A 133 8.04 2.71 31.84
CA ALA A 133 8.11 3.78 32.83
C ALA A 133 7.78 3.28 34.24
N GLU A 134 6.80 2.39 34.39
CA GLU A 134 6.46 1.74 35.65
C GLU A 134 7.60 0.85 36.16
N ALA A 135 8.20 0.03 35.29
CA ALA A 135 9.34 -0.81 35.64
C ALA A 135 10.56 0.02 36.09
N ILE A 136 10.84 1.14 35.41
CA ILE A 136 11.92 2.07 35.81
C ILE A 136 11.64 2.65 37.20
N ARG A 137 10.40 3.08 37.47
CA ARG A 137 10.01 3.62 38.79
C ARG A 137 10.13 2.57 39.89
N SER A 138 9.59 1.37 39.69
CA SER A 138 9.68 0.27 40.66
C SER A 138 11.13 -0.08 40.97
N ARG A 139 11.98 -0.20 39.94
CA ARG A 139 13.41 -0.49 40.11
C ARG A 139 14.13 0.63 40.87
N ALA A 140 13.78 1.89 40.63
CA ALA A 140 14.35 3.01 41.36
C ALA A 140 13.97 2.98 42.85
N GLU A 141 12.74 2.61 43.17
CA GLU A 141 12.28 2.44 44.56
C GLU A 141 12.98 1.26 45.26
N GLU A 142 13.09 0.11 44.59
CA GLU A 142 13.83 -1.05 45.10
C GLU A 142 15.31 -0.72 45.33
N SER A 143 15.94 0.00 44.40
CA SER A 143 17.33 0.44 44.54
C SER A 143 17.52 1.37 45.74
N ARG A 144 16.55 2.24 46.04
CA ARG A 144 16.60 3.10 47.24
C ARG A 144 16.48 2.29 48.52
N LYS A 145 15.51 1.37 48.58
CA LYS A 145 15.33 0.46 49.72
C LYS A 145 16.57 -0.41 49.95
N ALA A 146 17.19 -0.92 48.88
CA ALA A 146 18.42 -1.70 48.98
C ALA A 146 19.59 -0.85 49.49
N ALA A 147 19.71 0.42 49.06
CA ALA A 147 20.72 1.33 49.56
C ALA A 147 20.53 1.64 51.05
N GLU A 148 19.29 1.90 51.49
CA GLU A 148 18.95 2.13 52.90
C GLU A 148 19.29 0.89 53.76
N ALA A 149 18.87 -0.30 53.33
CA ALA A 149 19.18 -1.56 54.00
C ALA A 149 20.70 -1.83 54.07
N GLN A 150 21.46 -1.46 53.03
CA GLN A 150 22.91 -1.58 53.03
C GLN A 150 23.57 -0.65 54.06
N VAL A 151 23.07 0.58 54.19
CA VAL A 151 23.54 1.54 55.21
C VAL A 151 23.23 1.01 56.61
N GLU A 152 21.99 0.53 56.84
CA GLU A 152 21.58 -0.04 58.13
C GLU A 152 22.41 -1.28 58.48
N SER A 153 22.60 -2.22 57.55
CA SER A 153 23.45 -3.40 57.73
C SER A 153 24.88 -3.02 58.08
N THR A 154 25.44 -1.98 57.44
CA THR A 154 26.80 -1.52 57.72
C THR A 154 26.88 -0.91 59.12
N SER A 155 25.89 -0.10 59.52
CA SER A 155 25.81 0.47 60.87
C SER A 155 25.64 -0.61 61.95
N LEU A 156 24.79 -1.60 61.73
CA LEU A 156 24.61 -2.73 62.65
C LEU A 156 25.88 -3.55 62.80
N ARG A 157 26.59 -3.86 61.70
CA ARG A 157 27.89 -4.54 61.76
C ARG A 157 28.91 -3.77 62.58
N GLN A 158 28.97 -2.44 62.43
CA GLN A 158 29.85 -1.60 63.23
C GLN A 158 29.48 -1.64 64.72
N ARG A 159 28.19 -1.49 65.06
CA ARG A 159 27.71 -1.58 66.44
C ARG A 159 27.99 -2.93 67.10
N VAL A 160 27.91 -4.02 66.33
CA VAL A 160 28.27 -5.37 66.80
C VAL A 160 29.77 -5.44 67.07
N ALA A 161 30.62 -4.99 66.14
CA ALA A 161 32.07 -4.97 66.35
C ALA A 161 32.49 -4.14 67.57
N ASP A 162 31.85 -2.98 67.79
CA ASP A 162 32.08 -2.14 68.97
C ASP A 162 31.61 -2.84 70.27
N ALA A 163 30.50 -3.57 70.23
CA ALA A 163 30.01 -4.34 71.36
C ALA A 163 30.91 -5.55 71.68
N GLU A 164 31.38 -6.27 70.65
CA GLU A 164 32.34 -7.37 70.78
C GLU A 164 33.66 -6.88 71.37
N THR A 165 34.16 -5.72 70.94
CA THR A 165 35.39 -5.11 71.49
C THR A 165 35.21 -4.77 72.97
N ARG A 166 34.10 -4.10 73.35
CA ARG A 166 33.80 -3.80 74.76
C ARG A 166 33.62 -5.07 75.61
N ALA A 167 33.04 -6.12 75.05
CA ALA A 167 32.90 -7.40 75.72
C ALA A 167 34.27 -8.06 75.96
N ALA A 168 35.16 -8.02 74.97
CA ALA A 168 36.53 -8.52 75.11
C ALA A 168 37.30 -7.74 76.19
N ASP A 169 37.23 -6.41 76.18
CA ASP A 169 37.85 -5.55 77.20
C ASP A 169 37.31 -5.86 78.61
N ALA A 170 35.99 -6.06 78.73
CA ALA A 170 35.36 -6.43 80.00
C ALA A 170 35.81 -7.82 80.49
N ILE A 171 35.93 -8.81 79.60
CA ILE A 171 36.46 -10.13 79.93
C ILE A 171 37.90 -10.03 80.45
N VAL A 172 38.75 -9.25 79.78
CA VAL A 172 40.14 -9.01 80.22
C VAL A 172 40.15 -8.35 81.60
N ARG A 173 39.35 -7.30 81.82
CA ARG A 173 39.31 -6.62 83.12
C ARG A 173 38.78 -7.52 84.24
N VAL A 174 37.80 -8.38 83.96
CA VAL A 174 37.33 -9.38 84.92
C VAL A 174 38.46 -10.35 85.28
N ALA A 175 39.22 -10.85 84.31
CA ALA A 175 40.36 -11.73 84.56
C ALA A 175 41.46 -11.03 85.39
N GLU A 176 41.75 -9.76 85.10
CA GLU A 176 42.67 -8.94 85.92
C GLU A 176 42.15 -8.77 87.35
N LEU A 177 40.87 -8.43 87.53
CA LEU A 177 40.26 -8.28 88.85
C LEU A 177 40.24 -9.59 89.63
N GLU A 178 40.00 -10.73 88.97
CA GLU A 178 40.10 -12.06 89.58
C GLU A 178 41.53 -12.34 90.08
N GLN A 179 42.55 -12.01 89.29
CA GLN A 179 43.95 -12.12 89.70
C GLN A 179 44.30 -11.19 90.87
N GLU A 180 43.87 -9.92 90.82
CA GLU A 180 44.04 -8.95 91.92
C GLU A 180 43.36 -9.48 93.20
N LEU A 181 42.17 -10.05 93.09
CA LEU A 181 41.40 -10.58 94.22
C LEU A 181 42.06 -11.82 94.82
N ASP A 182 42.60 -12.73 94.00
CA ASP A 182 43.37 -13.89 94.46
C ASP A 182 44.66 -13.46 95.17
N ALA A 183 45.35 -12.43 94.67
CA ALA A 183 46.52 -11.85 95.34
C ALA A 183 46.15 -11.25 96.72
N VAL A 184 45.08 -10.42 96.79
CA VAL A 184 44.61 -9.84 98.05
C VAL A 184 44.16 -10.92 99.04
N ARG A 185 43.49 -11.98 98.58
CA ARG A 185 43.14 -13.14 99.43
C ARG A 185 44.40 -13.82 99.97
N ALA A 186 45.41 -14.04 99.14
CA ALA A 186 46.69 -14.62 99.57
C ALA A 186 47.35 -13.74 100.64
N GLU A 187 47.42 -12.42 100.44
CA GLU A 187 47.94 -11.47 101.42
C GLU A 187 47.15 -11.51 102.74
N LEU A 188 45.81 -11.53 102.68
CA LEU A 188 44.96 -11.63 103.87
C LEU A 188 45.21 -12.93 104.64
N THR A 189 45.30 -14.07 103.95
CA THR A 189 45.60 -15.36 104.60
C THR A 189 46.98 -15.36 105.25
N ALA A 190 47.98 -14.74 104.62
CA ALA A 190 49.32 -14.57 105.19
C ALA A 190 49.29 -13.67 106.45
N ALA A 191 48.57 -12.55 106.40
CA ALA A 191 48.41 -11.64 107.53
C ALA A 191 47.66 -12.30 108.71
N GLN A 192 46.60 -13.06 108.43
CA GLN A 192 45.88 -13.83 109.45
C GLN A 192 46.74 -14.94 110.08
N ALA A 193 47.56 -15.63 109.28
CA ALA A 193 48.51 -16.61 109.78
C ALA A 193 49.58 -15.95 110.69
N ALA A 194 50.09 -14.78 110.31
CA ALA A 194 51.02 -14.00 111.12
C ALA A 194 50.38 -13.51 112.44
N ALA A 195 49.13 -13.02 112.38
CA ALA A 195 48.39 -12.61 113.57
C ALA A 195 48.11 -13.78 114.53
N LYS A 196 47.73 -14.96 114.01
CA LYS A 196 47.59 -16.18 114.83
C LYS A 196 48.90 -16.60 115.48
N LYS A 197 50.03 -16.51 114.76
CA LYS A 197 51.36 -16.79 115.30
C LYS A 197 51.73 -15.84 116.45
N ASN A 198 51.38 -14.55 116.31
CA ASN A 198 51.59 -13.55 117.37
C ASN A 198 50.65 -13.76 118.57
N ALA A 199 49.41 -14.21 118.36
CA ALA A 199 48.47 -14.55 119.43
C ALA A 199 48.82 -15.85 120.17
N SER A 200 49.56 -16.78 119.55
CA SER A 200 50.11 -17.98 120.20
C SER A 200 51.45 -17.73 120.92
N ALA A 201 51.99 -16.51 120.85
CA ALA A 201 53.23 -16.09 121.47
C ALA A 201 53.03 -15.15 122.67
N ALA A 202 51.77 -14.98 123.12
CA ALA A 202 51.36 -14.35 124.37
C ALA A 202 50.70 -15.39 125.28
#